data_AF-A0A9D8FS06-F1
#
_entry.id   AF-A0A9D8FS06-F1
#
_cell.length_a   1.000
_cell.length_b   1.000
_cell.length_c   1.000
_cell.angle_alpha   90.00
_cell.angle_beta   90.00
_cell.angle_gamma   90.00
#
_symmetry.space_group_name_H-M   'P 1'
#
loop_
_entity.id
_entity.type
_entity.pdbx_description
1 polymer ?
#
loop_
_entity_poly.entity_id
_entity_poly.type
_entity_poly.pdbx_seq_one_letter_code
_entity_poly.pdbx_strand_id
1 'polypeptide(L)'
;LQPAGQPLLGHSAGVWEVDFNPQGTILASSSADHTVRLWSAAPNATGEAGPWRALGPPLIGHTGRVTILDFSPDGRTLASPSEDGTIRFWEIDPESWKARVCKIAGRNMTPDEWEQYLPGQPYESTCPQWPEGE
;
A
#
# COMPACT_ATOMS: atom_id res chain seq x y z
N LEU A 1 -8.88 26.57 8.95
CA LEU A 1 -8.32 25.26 8.55
C LEU A 1 -8.30 25.22 7.03
N GLN A 2 -7.18 24.79 6.43
CA GLN A 2 -7.05 24.62 4.98
C GLN A 2 -6.69 23.16 4.68
N PRO A 3 -7.07 22.60 3.52
CA PRO A 3 -6.67 21.25 3.12
C PRO A 3 -5.14 21.10 3.11
N ALA A 4 -4.63 19.99 3.65
CA ALA A 4 -3.19 19.70 3.75
C ALA A 4 -2.63 18.99 2.49
N GLY A 5 -3.19 19.24 1.31
CA GLY A 5 -2.76 18.60 0.07
C GLY A 5 -3.85 18.57 -1.00
N GLN A 6 -3.51 17.99 -2.15
CA GLN A 6 -4.47 17.72 -3.22
C GLN A 6 -5.38 16.54 -2.85
N PRO A 7 -6.65 16.52 -3.32
CA PRO A 7 -7.53 15.36 -3.15
C PRO A 7 -6.94 14.09 -3.78
N LEU A 8 -7.18 12.95 -3.14
CA LEU A 8 -6.84 11.64 -3.70
C LEU A 8 -7.91 11.21 -4.70
N LEU A 9 -7.50 10.99 -5.95
CA LEU A 9 -8.39 10.69 -7.06
C LEU A 9 -8.23 9.23 -7.49
N GLY A 10 -9.33 8.58 -7.84
CA GLY A 10 -9.29 7.24 -8.43
C GLY A 10 -10.57 6.43 -8.28
N HIS A 11 -11.29 6.58 -7.17
CA HIS A 11 -12.60 5.94 -7.02
C HIS A 11 -13.61 6.50 -8.03
N SER A 12 -14.43 5.63 -8.61
CA SER A 12 -15.45 6.01 -9.59
C SER A 12 -16.83 6.25 -8.97
N ALA A 13 -16.95 6.05 -7.65
CA ALA A 13 -18.15 6.34 -6.88
C ALA A 13 -17.77 6.84 -5.48
N GLY A 14 -18.77 7.19 -4.67
CA GLY A 14 -18.57 7.75 -3.33
C GLY A 14 -17.63 6.91 -2.47
N VAL A 15 -16.66 7.57 -1.85
CA VAL A 15 -15.78 7.00 -0.82
C VAL A 15 -16.54 7.00 0.49
N TRP A 16 -16.57 5.86 1.19
CA TRP A 16 -17.36 5.67 2.41
C TRP A 16 -16.51 5.79 3.66
N GLU A 17 -15.36 5.14 3.67
CA GLU A 17 -14.46 5.09 4.81
C GLU A 17 -13.01 5.15 4.37
N VAL A 18 -12.17 5.60 5.29
CA VAL A 18 -10.71 5.53 5.19
C VAL A 18 -10.15 5.01 6.51
N ASP A 19 -9.09 4.21 6.44
CA ASP A 19 -8.39 3.72 7.62
C ASP A 19 -6.88 3.76 7.42
N PHE A 20 -6.14 4.10 8.47
CA PHE A 20 -4.68 4.10 8.45
C PHE A 20 -4.18 2.79 9.03
N ASN A 21 -3.12 2.24 8.43
CA ASN A 21 -2.40 1.18 9.11
C ASN A 21 -1.77 1.70 10.42
N PRO A 22 -1.42 0.83 11.37
CA PRO A 22 -0.91 1.24 12.68
C PRO A 22 0.34 2.13 12.62
N GLN A 23 1.16 2.00 11.58
CA GLN A 23 2.36 2.80 11.36
C GLN A 23 2.08 4.15 10.68
N GLY A 24 0.86 4.38 10.17
CA GLY A 24 0.47 5.59 9.45
C GLY A 24 1.11 5.76 8.06
N THR A 25 1.78 4.74 7.54
CA THR A 25 2.49 4.76 6.26
C THR A 25 1.60 4.38 5.07
N ILE A 26 0.48 3.72 5.34
CA ILE A 26 -0.53 3.30 4.36
C ILE A 26 -1.89 3.79 4.81
N LEU A 27 -2.61 4.40 3.88
CA LEU A 27 -4.02 4.72 4.00
C LEU A 27 -4.80 3.78 3.08
N ALA A 28 -5.88 3.19 3.56
CA ALA A 28 -6.84 2.47 2.75
C ALA A 28 -8.12 3.31 2.60
N SER A 29 -8.80 3.19 1.46
CA SER A 29 -10.10 3.80 1.21
C SER A 29 -11.09 2.82 0.61
N SER A 30 -12.32 2.80 1.12
CA SER A 30 -13.43 1.97 0.63
C SER A 30 -14.40 2.80 -0.22
N SER A 31 -15.10 2.16 -1.16
CA SER A 31 -16.01 2.87 -2.05
C SER A 31 -17.23 2.05 -2.49
N ALA A 32 -18.27 2.79 -2.90
CA ALA A 32 -19.40 2.28 -3.64
C ALA A 32 -19.05 1.73 -5.03
N ASP A 33 -17.82 1.91 -5.51
CA ASP A 33 -17.34 1.29 -6.76
C ASP A 33 -16.87 -0.17 -6.59
N HIS A 34 -17.11 -0.75 -5.40
CA HIS A 34 -16.80 -2.13 -5.03
C HIS A 34 -15.29 -2.41 -4.88
N THR A 35 -14.47 -1.37 -4.84
CA THR A 35 -13.02 -1.50 -4.67
C THR A 35 -12.54 -0.94 -3.35
N VAL A 36 -11.39 -1.45 -2.92
CA VAL A 36 -10.54 -0.81 -1.92
C VAL A 36 -9.32 -0.25 -2.63
N ARG A 37 -8.86 0.94 -2.25
CA ARG A 37 -7.60 1.52 -2.75
C ARG A 37 -6.64 1.75 -1.61
N LEU A 38 -5.36 1.51 -1.87
CA LEU A 38 -4.28 1.81 -0.95
C LEU A 38 -3.55 3.05 -1.42
N TRP A 39 -3.05 3.82 -0.47
CA TRP A 39 -2.31 5.05 -0.69
C TRP A 39 -1.09 5.07 0.22
N SER A 40 0.00 5.66 -0.25
CA SER A 40 1.19 5.91 0.57
C SER A 40 1.79 7.27 0.26
N ALA A 41 2.40 7.88 1.27
CA ALA A 41 3.19 9.09 1.18
C ALA A 41 4.66 8.71 1.41
N ALA A 42 5.39 8.42 0.34
CA ALA A 42 6.83 8.16 0.46
C ALA A 42 7.53 9.42 0.97
N PRO A 43 8.51 9.30 1.90
CA PRO A 43 9.32 10.44 2.32
C PRO A 43 10.02 11.05 1.12
N ASN A 44 10.09 12.38 1.06
CA ASN A 44 10.94 13.07 0.10
C ASN A 44 12.42 12.99 0.54
N ALA A 45 13.33 13.52 -0.29
CA ALA A 45 14.77 13.53 -0.02
C ALA A 45 15.17 14.25 1.29
N THR A 46 14.26 15.04 1.88
CA THR A 46 14.49 15.73 3.17
C THR A 46 13.89 14.98 4.36
N GLY A 47 13.30 13.79 4.14
CA GLY A 47 12.67 12.97 5.18
C GLY A 47 11.27 13.43 5.59
N GLU A 48 10.69 14.41 4.89
CA GLU A 48 9.32 14.86 5.13
C GLU A 48 8.34 13.98 4.34
N ALA A 49 7.13 13.78 4.88
CA ALA A 49 6.10 13.02 4.19
C ALA A 49 5.79 13.67 2.82
N GLY A 50 6.04 12.92 1.74
CA GLY A 50 5.69 13.33 0.39
C GLY A 50 4.17 13.35 0.18
N PRO A 51 3.70 13.78 -1.00
CA PRO A 51 2.29 13.81 -1.27
C PRO A 51 1.76 12.38 -1.44
N TRP A 52 0.59 12.08 -0.85
CA TRP A 52 -0.05 10.78 -0.96
C TRP A 52 -0.32 10.39 -2.42
N ARG A 53 -0.01 9.14 -2.76
CA ARG A 53 -0.20 8.54 -4.09
C ARG A 53 -0.80 7.16 -3.98
N ALA A 54 -1.47 6.71 -5.04
CA ALA A 54 -2.01 5.36 -5.11
C ALA A 54 -0.88 4.33 -5.00
N LEU A 55 -1.02 3.39 -4.08
CA LEU A 55 -0.12 2.27 -3.86
C LEU A 55 -0.61 1.08 -4.68
N GLY A 56 -0.41 1.16 -5.99
CA GLY A 56 -0.80 0.12 -6.95
C GLY A 56 -2.26 0.20 -7.45
N PRO A 57 -2.72 -0.84 -8.15
CA PRO A 57 -4.10 -0.92 -8.65
C PRO A 57 -5.10 -1.10 -7.50
N PRO A 58 -6.40 -0.81 -7.73
CA PRO A 58 -7.43 -1.10 -6.75
C PRO A 58 -7.49 -2.60 -6.40
N LEU A 59 -7.80 -2.90 -5.15
CA LEU A 59 -8.11 -4.24 -4.68
C LEU A 59 -9.52 -4.60 -5.15
N ILE A 60 -9.60 -5.62 -6.01
CA ILE A 60 -10.83 -6.04 -6.69
C ILE A 60 -11.31 -7.40 -6.19
N GLY A 61 -12.63 -7.56 -6.10
CA GLY A 61 -13.23 -8.85 -5.78
C GLY A 61 -14.60 -8.74 -5.12
N HIS A 62 -14.87 -7.63 -4.43
CA HIS A 62 -16.22 -7.37 -3.95
C HIS A 62 -17.17 -7.12 -5.12
N THR A 63 -18.42 -7.55 -4.96
CA THR A 63 -19.50 -7.33 -5.95
C THR A 63 -20.54 -6.33 -5.46
N GLY A 64 -20.34 -5.78 -4.27
CA GLY A 64 -21.15 -4.72 -3.67
C GLY A 64 -20.27 -3.65 -3.06
N ARG A 65 -20.88 -2.58 -2.55
CA ARG A 65 -20.16 -1.49 -1.88
C ARG A 65 -19.31 -2.02 -0.74
N VAL A 66 -18.10 -1.50 -0.61
CA VAL A 66 -17.28 -1.70 0.57
C VAL A 66 -17.62 -0.60 1.56
N THR A 67 -18.07 -0.98 2.76
CA THR A 67 -18.68 -0.03 3.70
C THR A 67 -17.71 0.50 4.73
N ILE A 68 -16.87 -0.39 5.28
CA ILE A 68 -15.88 -0.06 6.31
C ILE A 68 -14.53 -0.72 6.03
N LEU A 69 -13.50 -0.36 6.79
CA LEU A 69 -12.15 -0.91 6.71
C LEU A 69 -11.57 -1.10 8.11
N ASP A 70 -10.74 -2.11 8.30
CA ASP A 70 -10.02 -2.32 9.55
C ASP A 70 -8.66 -2.97 9.30
N PHE A 71 -7.58 -2.25 9.59
CA PHE A 71 -6.24 -2.81 9.60
C PHE A 71 -6.00 -3.68 10.83
N SER A 72 -5.33 -4.82 10.63
CA SER A 72 -4.81 -5.61 11.74
C SER A 72 -3.81 -4.79 12.56
N PRO A 73 -3.65 -5.06 13.87
CA PRO A 73 -2.71 -4.32 14.73
C PRO A 73 -1.24 -4.39 14.29
N ASP A 74 -0.86 -5.40 13.49
CA ASP A 74 0.47 -5.52 12.89
C ASP A 74 0.60 -4.82 11.53
N GLY A 75 -0.48 -4.26 10.99
CA GLY A 75 -0.55 -3.58 9.70
C GLY A 75 -0.46 -4.48 8.48
N ARG A 76 -0.40 -5.82 8.67
CA ARG A 76 -0.14 -6.79 7.60
C ARG A 76 -1.39 -7.31 6.91
N THR A 77 -2.56 -7.07 7.49
CA THR A 77 -3.83 -7.52 6.96
C THR A 77 -4.82 -6.37 7.00
N LEU A 78 -5.61 -6.23 5.94
CA LEU A 78 -6.74 -5.31 5.88
C LEU A 78 -8.03 -6.12 5.73
N ALA A 79 -9.00 -5.92 6.61
CA ALA A 79 -10.34 -6.46 6.46
C ALA A 79 -11.25 -5.46 5.74
N SER A 80 -12.05 -5.95 4.79
CA SER A 80 -13.04 -5.15 4.07
C SER A 80 -14.38 -5.90 4.00
N PRO A 81 -15.37 -5.56 4.85
CA PRO A 81 -16.74 -6.03 4.69
C PRO A 81 -17.47 -5.27 3.56
N SER A 82 -18.43 -5.95 2.93
CA SER A 82 -19.19 -5.42 1.81
C SER A 82 -20.67 -5.75 1.88
N GLU A 83 -21.48 -4.93 1.20
CA GLU A 83 -22.89 -5.20 0.91
C GLU A 83 -23.12 -6.49 0.10
N ASP A 84 -22.07 -7.09 -0.47
CA ASP A 84 -22.15 -8.43 -1.09
C ASP A 84 -22.28 -9.59 -0.08
N GLY A 85 -22.30 -9.28 1.22
CA GLY A 85 -22.44 -10.26 2.29
C GLY A 85 -21.14 -10.97 2.65
N THR A 86 -20.00 -10.51 2.13
CA THR A 86 -18.68 -11.10 2.40
C THR A 86 -17.76 -10.12 3.12
N ILE A 87 -16.80 -10.70 3.85
CA ILE A 87 -15.61 -10.00 4.34
C ILE A 87 -14.43 -10.54 3.55
N ARG A 88 -13.62 -9.65 2.99
CA ARG A 88 -12.35 -10.03 2.36
C ARG A 88 -11.19 -9.57 3.22
N PHE A 89 -10.16 -10.39 3.26
CA PHE A 89 -8.88 -10.05 3.86
C PHE A 89 -7.87 -9.83 2.74
N TRP A 90 -7.09 -8.77 2.88
CA TRP A 90 -6.00 -8.43 1.97
C TRP A 90 -4.70 -8.48 2.75
N GLU A 91 -3.74 -9.28 2.29
CA GLU A 91 -2.39 -9.23 2.81
C GLU A 91 -1.72 -7.94 2.31
N ILE A 92 -1.41 -7.05 3.25
CA ILE A 92 -0.74 -5.79 3.02
C ILE A 92 0.69 -5.97 3.51
N ASP A 93 1.56 -6.45 2.64
CA ASP A 93 2.96 -6.65 3.02
C ASP A 93 3.89 -5.85 2.10
N PRO A 94 4.33 -4.65 2.54
CA PRO A 94 5.40 -3.89 1.90
C PRO A 94 6.75 -4.61 1.90
N GLU A 95 6.93 -5.65 2.71
CA GLU A 95 8.11 -6.51 2.69
C GLU A 95 7.92 -7.70 1.72
N SER A 96 6.67 -8.05 1.40
CA SER A 96 6.39 -9.19 0.52
C SER A 96 6.93 -8.97 -0.85
N TRP A 97 6.94 -7.73 -1.36
CA TRP A 97 7.52 -7.48 -2.68
C TRP A 97 9.05 -7.68 -2.64
N LYS A 98 9.76 -7.36 -1.54
CA LYS A 98 11.20 -7.68 -1.39
C LYS A 98 11.44 -9.18 -1.42
N ALA A 99 10.71 -9.93 -0.59
CA ALA A 99 10.80 -11.39 -0.55
C ALA A 99 10.37 -12.04 -1.88
N ARG A 100 9.41 -11.44 -2.58
CA ARG A 100 8.88 -11.92 -3.86
C ARG A 100 9.80 -11.57 -5.02
N VAL A 101 10.43 -10.39 -5.02
CA VAL A 101 11.52 -10.04 -5.93
C VAL A 101 12.70 -10.95 -5.68
N CYS A 102 13.06 -11.23 -4.42
CA CYS A 102 14.11 -12.19 -4.11
C CYS A 102 13.82 -13.58 -4.71
N LYS A 103 12.59 -14.08 -4.56
CA LYS A 103 12.18 -15.36 -5.16
C LYS A 103 12.15 -15.34 -6.69
N ILE A 104 11.77 -14.24 -7.33
CA ILE A 104 11.61 -14.12 -8.78
C ILE A 104 12.94 -13.81 -9.47
N ALA A 105 13.62 -12.77 -9.02
CA ALA A 105 14.87 -12.29 -9.58
C ALA A 105 16.05 -13.19 -9.18
N GLY A 106 15.95 -13.87 -8.03
CA GLY A 106 17.03 -14.69 -7.50
C GLY A 106 18.31 -13.88 -7.32
N ARG A 107 18.21 -12.67 -6.74
CA ARG A 107 19.33 -11.81 -6.31
C ARG A 107 18.83 -10.61 -5.49
N ASN A 108 19.77 -9.97 -4.78
CA ASN A 108 19.54 -8.63 -4.24
C ASN A 108 19.31 -7.63 -5.39
N MET A 109 18.41 -6.66 -5.17
CA MET A 109 18.31 -5.51 -6.07
C MET A 109 19.56 -4.64 -5.94
N THR A 110 19.98 -4.05 -7.05
CA THR A 110 21.02 -3.01 -6.99
C THR A 110 20.46 -1.73 -6.36
N PRO A 111 21.30 -0.85 -5.79
CA PRO A 111 20.86 0.47 -5.33
C PRO A 111 20.12 1.27 -6.40
N ASP A 112 20.54 1.16 -7.66
CA ASP A 112 19.92 1.86 -8.80
C ASP A 112 18.50 1.32 -9.08
N GLU A 113 18.32 -0.01 -9.08
CA GLU A 113 17.00 -0.61 -9.20
C GLU A 113 16.13 -0.26 -7.99
N TRP A 114 16.70 -0.26 -6.79
CA TRP A 114 15.99 0.12 -5.58
C TRP A 114 15.45 1.54 -5.68
N GLU A 115 16.27 2.52 -6.09
CA GLU A 115 15.82 3.90 -6.29
C GLU A 115 14.81 4.03 -7.44
N GLN A 116 14.95 3.23 -8.51
CA GLN A 116 14.00 3.22 -9.62
C GLN A 116 12.60 2.75 -9.20
N TYR A 117 12.52 1.69 -8.39
CA TYR A 117 11.24 1.08 -8.02
C TYR A 117 10.69 1.58 -6.67
N LEU A 118 11.56 2.07 -5.78
CA LEU A 118 11.25 2.59 -4.45
C LEU A 118 11.99 3.93 -4.17
N PRO A 119 11.67 5.00 -4.92
CA PRO A 119 12.37 6.27 -4.75
C PRO A 119 12.20 6.82 -3.34
N GLY A 120 13.32 7.22 -2.72
CA GLY A 120 13.36 7.81 -1.38
C GLY A 120 13.25 6.82 -0.21
N GLN A 121 13.19 5.51 -0.47
CA GLN A 121 13.27 4.49 0.59
C GLN A 121 14.75 4.16 0.90
N PRO A 122 15.15 4.04 2.19
CA PRO A 122 16.48 3.54 2.53
C PRO A 122 16.74 2.19 1.87
N TYR A 123 17.94 1.99 1.32
CA TYR A 123 18.31 0.73 0.70
C TYR A 123 18.32 -0.40 1.73
N GLU A 124 17.69 -1.53 1.39
CA GLU A 124 17.73 -2.76 2.17
C GLU A 124 17.91 -3.98 1.26
N SER A 125 18.59 -5.03 1.75
CA SER A 125 18.77 -6.27 0.99
C SER A 125 17.43 -6.99 0.78
N THR A 126 17.07 -7.28 -0.47
CA THR A 126 15.84 -8.05 -0.79
C THR A 126 15.98 -9.55 -0.51
N CYS A 127 17.20 -10.09 -0.55
CA CYS A 127 17.59 -11.46 -0.22
C CYS A 127 18.59 -11.47 0.95
N PRO A 128 18.16 -11.28 2.21
CA PRO A 128 19.08 -11.20 3.36
C PRO A 128 19.89 -12.49 3.61
N GLN A 129 19.46 -13.62 3.04
CA GLN A 129 20.18 -14.89 3.10
C GLN A 129 21.37 -14.99 2.13
N TRP A 130 21.52 -14.03 1.20
CA TRP A 130 22.61 -14.00 0.22
C TRP A 130 23.54 -12.83 0.52
N PRO A 131 24.86 -12.96 0.25
CA PRO A 131 25.77 -11.85 0.41
C PRO A 131 25.33 -10.63 -0.41
N GLU A 132 25.61 -9.42 0.08
CA GLU A 132 25.40 -8.18 -0.69
C GLU A 132 26.11 -8.35 -2.05
N GLY A 133 25.37 -8.12 -3.13
CA GLY A 133 25.75 -8.57 -4.47
C GLY A 133 27.05 -7.93 -4.99
N GLU A 134 27.81 -8.71 -5.77
CA GLU A 134 28.70 -8.21 -6.82
C GLU A 134 27.89 -7.80 -8.06
#